data_AF-A0A2N2IRA3-F1
#
_entry.id   AF-A0A2N2IRA3-F1
#
_cell.length_a   1.000
_cell.length_b   1.000
_cell.length_c   1.000
_cell.angle_alpha   90.00
_cell.angle_beta   90.00
_cell.angle_gamma   90.00
#
_symmetry.space_group_name_H-M   'P 1'
#
loop_
_entity.id
_entity.type
_entity.pdbx_description
1 polymer ?
#
loop_
_entity_poly.entity_id
_entity_poly.type
_entity_poly.pdbx_seq_one_letter_code
_entity_poly.pdbx_strand_id
1 'polypeptide(L)'
;MIFPLMLVVIPRTLLCHIVTVSMEGDTPMRKLTITSFLCLSSLFLMFACDDSSPSGTCIPAEEVCDGVDNNCDGVIDENLTRACDNSCGTGTEICSYGEWRNCSAPTPSTEICDGVDNNCDGTIDNGTGMQCARSSSRNCGSDEGACAFGTELCTETCQWSGSCIGGTAAVEEICDGIDNDCDGVIDGTGAIQLSRNCATDCGTGTELCVSGQWMNCTAPQPAVEVCDGVDNDCDGTIDNGANMECARGDSRVCGSDTGECSTGTELCDSTCHWTGNCLGEVPPGTEICDAQNKDENCNGSANEGCACNNGATQTCCGGSVVTCTGGAWPSCPATPVETCDGVDNNCDGLIDNGLALDIDEPNDTCTQARLSTMEEGDQLVFSSRNIYKADLAPDVDYFQIELREMSDWLCLINPNFNECYSYYFTVTDPQGLNVEFDVIPIDLYATDHVAQCTSASYASMYHSTNGLLALNYDGRCGDDDDWRFYIKVRANTTGVSCRTYTLTVNVPVSYIQEEACTDYPTND
;
A
#
# COMPACT_ATOMS: atom_id res chain seq x y z
N MET A 1 3.31 43.70 -88.60
CA MET A 1 2.18 43.00 -89.24
C MET A 1 1.81 43.74 -90.50
N ILE A 2 1.77 43.03 -91.61
CA ILE A 2 1.56 43.52 -92.97
C ILE A 2 0.10 43.26 -93.37
N PHE A 3 -0.41 44.05 -94.33
CA PHE A 3 -1.68 43.99 -95.10
C PHE A 3 -2.75 45.05 -94.74
N PRO A 4 -3.54 45.54 -95.72
CA PRO A 4 -3.13 46.05 -97.03
C PRO A 4 -3.78 47.42 -97.40
N LEU A 5 -3.14 48.08 -98.37
CA LEU A 5 -3.51 49.33 -99.01
C LEU A 5 -4.80 49.17 -99.85
N MET A 6 -5.82 50.01 -99.58
CA MET A 6 -7.04 50.07 -100.40
C MET A 6 -6.85 51.07 -101.54
N LEU A 7 -6.97 50.56 -102.77
CA LEU A 7 -6.82 51.27 -104.03
C LEU A 7 -8.16 51.98 -104.35
N VAL A 8 -8.19 53.31 -104.39
CA VAL A 8 -9.34 54.08 -104.90
C VAL A 8 -8.92 54.79 -106.19
N VAL A 9 -9.57 54.40 -107.29
CA VAL A 9 -9.45 55.01 -108.62
C VAL A 9 -10.32 56.27 -108.66
N ILE A 10 -9.72 57.44 -108.89
CA ILE A 10 -10.41 58.70 -109.17
C ILE A 10 -9.95 59.21 -110.54
N PRO A 11 -10.87 59.65 -111.44
CA PRO A 11 -10.48 60.09 -112.77
C PRO A 11 -9.83 61.48 -112.75
N ARG A 12 -8.85 61.63 -113.65
CA ARG A 12 -8.02 62.81 -113.96
C ARG A 12 -8.78 64.14 -113.89
N THR A 13 -8.25 65.12 -113.15
CA THR A 13 -7.56 66.31 -113.72
C THR A 13 -6.95 67.21 -112.64
N LEU A 14 -5.77 67.76 -112.95
CA LEU A 14 -4.97 68.82 -112.29
C LEU A 14 -4.12 68.50 -111.03
N LEU A 15 -2.83 68.31 -111.34
CA LEU A 15 -1.64 68.95 -110.72
C LEU A 15 -1.30 68.64 -109.25
N CYS A 16 -0.54 67.55 -109.12
CA CYS A 16 0.68 67.35 -108.35
C CYS A 16 1.11 68.49 -107.40
N HIS A 17 1.07 68.22 -106.08
CA HIS A 17 2.12 68.66 -105.16
C HIS A 17 2.44 67.57 -104.14
N ILE A 18 3.68 67.09 -104.21
CA ILE A 18 4.30 66.15 -103.27
C ILE A 18 4.64 66.96 -102.01
N VAL A 19 4.03 66.61 -100.88
CA VAL A 19 4.48 67.06 -99.55
C VAL A 19 5.26 65.90 -98.94
N THR A 20 6.58 65.99 -98.96
CA THR A 20 7.45 65.09 -98.20
C THR A 20 7.42 65.50 -96.73
N VAL A 21 6.93 64.63 -95.85
CA VAL A 21 7.07 64.77 -94.39
C VAL A 21 8.19 63.84 -93.96
N SER A 22 9.31 64.40 -93.50
CA SER A 22 10.37 63.65 -92.81
C SER A 22 10.14 63.77 -91.31
N MET A 23 10.07 62.63 -90.61
CA MET A 23 10.00 62.58 -89.15
C MET A 23 11.29 61.94 -88.62
N GLU A 24 12.08 62.70 -87.87
CA GLU A 24 13.12 62.19 -86.99
C GLU A 24 12.97 62.86 -85.63
N GLY A 25 13.07 62.06 -84.55
CA GLY A 25 13.49 62.53 -83.24
C GLY A 25 12.40 62.84 -82.20
N ASP A 26 12.63 62.30 -81.01
CA ASP A 26 11.78 62.26 -79.81
C ASP A 26 11.43 63.62 -79.17
N THR A 27 10.31 63.60 -78.43
CA THR A 27 9.79 64.52 -77.37
C THR A 27 8.66 65.49 -77.75
N PRO A 28 7.67 65.73 -76.82
CA PRO A 28 6.42 66.38 -77.16
C PRO A 28 6.38 67.84 -76.70
N MET A 29 6.48 68.79 -77.62
CA MET A 29 5.78 70.08 -77.47
C MET A 29 5.42 70.62 -78.85
N ARG A 30 4.13 70.52 -79.19
CA ARG A 30 3.58 70.93 -80.48
C ARG A 30 3.39 72.45 -80.52
N LYS A 31 4.13 73.13 -81.41
CA LYS A 31 3.73 74.43 -81.95
C LYS A 31 3.76 74.31 -83.47
N LEU A 32 2.59 74.03 -84.06
CA LEU A 32 2.42 73.92 -85.50
C LEU A 32 2.14 75.33 -86.03
N THR A 33 3.17 75.97 -86.61
CA THR A 33 3.04 77.26 -87.27
C THR A 33 3.02 77.03 -88.78
N ILE A 34 1.85 77.19 -89.40
CA ILE A 34 1.71 77.24 -90.87
C ILE A 34 1.60 78.72 -91.24
N THR A 35 2.68 79.28 -91.79
CA THR A 35 2.71 80.65 -92.32
C THR A 35 2.43 80.67 -93.82
N SER A 36 1.45 81.52 -94.19
CA SER A 36 1.37 82.29 -95.44
C SER A 36 0.87 81.56 -96.71
N PHE A 37 0.16 82.17 -97.65
CA PHE A 37 -0.71 83.36 -97.72
C PHE A 37 -1.26 83.39 -99.16
N LEU A 38 -2.53 83.79 -99.35
CA LEU A 38 -3.15 84.31 -100.59
C LEU A 38 -3.21 83.32 -101.80
N CYS A 39 -4.29 83.22 -102.57
CA CYS A 39 -5.15 84.30 -103.06
C CYS A 39 -6.38 83.70 -103.79
N LEU A 40 -7.38 84.55 -104.00
CA LEU A 40 -8.58 84.42 -104.85
C LEU A 40 -9.74 83.54 -104.33
N SER A 41 -10.82 84.23 -103.94
CA SER A 41 -12.03 84.18 -104.77
C SER A 41 -13.00 85.32 -104.42
N SER A 42 -12.68 86.53 -104.89
CA SER A 42 -13.74 87.42 -105.37
C SER A 42 -14.15 86.96 -106.76
N LEU A 43 -15.06 85.98 -106.81
CA LEU A 43 -15.92 85.77 -107.98
C LEU A 43 -17.14 84.95 -107.58
N PHE A 44 -17.99 85.52 -106.71
CA PHE A 44 -19.41 85.19 -106.72
C PHE A 44 -20.09 86.21 -107.64
N LEU A 45 -20.01 85.94 -108.95
CA LEU A 45 -21.03 86.43 -109.87
C LEU A 45 -21.95 85.24 -110.12
N MET A 46 -23.05 85.19 -109.38
CA MET A 46 -24.22 84.46 -109.81
C MET A 46 -25.43 85.33 -109.50
N PHE A 47 -26.07 85.78 -110.57
CA PHE A 47 -27.41 86.33 -110.59
C PHE A 47 -28.39 85.41 -109.84
N ALA A 48 -29.21 86.01 -108.95
CA ALA A 48 -30.62 85.68 -108.60
C ALA A 48 -30.93 86.35 -107.24
N CYS A 49 -31.94 87.20 -107.01
CA CYS A 49 -33.13 87.57 -107.76
C CYS A 49 -32.85 88.70 -108.78
N ASP A 50 -32.93 88.43 -110.06
CA ASP A 50 -34.19 88.57 -110.80
C ASP A 50 -35.43 88.02 -110.07
N ASP A 51 -36.19 88.91 -109.44
CA ASP A 51 -37.62 88.91 -109.69
C ASP A 51 -37.97 90.25 -110.34
N SER A 52 -37.61 90.35 -111.62
CA SER A 52 -38.63 90.72 -112.56
C SER A 52 -39.81 89.76 -112.39
N SER A 53 -40.72 90.08 -111.49
CA SER A 53 -42.12 89.87 -111.79
C SER A 53 -42.45 90.84 -112.92
N PRO A 54 -42.68 90.38 -114.17
CA PRO A 54 -43.23 91.23 -115.19
C PRO A 54 -44.71 91.39 -114.83
N SER A 55 -45.02 92.43 -114.07
CA SER A 55 -46.38 92.92 -113.75
C SER A 55 -47.14 92.14 -112.67
N GLY A 56 -47.14 92.63 -111.44
CA GLY A 56 -48.14 92.23 -110.43
C GLY A 56 -47.75 92.65 -109.01
N THR A 57 -48.63 93.36 -108.33
CA THR A 57 -48.50 93.89 -106.96
C THR A 57 -48.17 92.81 -105.91
N CYS A 58 -47.09 92.99 -105.16
CA CYS A 58 -46.89 92.28 -103.88
C CYS A 58 -47.96 92.80 -102.89
N ILE A 59 -48.84 91.93 -102.40
CA ILE A 59 -49.89 92.27 -101.43
C ILE A 59 -49.37 91.86 -100.05
N PRO A 60 -49.21 92.78 -99.09
CA PRO A 60 -48.66 92.45 -97.78
C PRO A 60 -49.53 91.41 -97.05
N ALA A 61 -48.93 90.26 -96.73
CA ALA A 61 -49.48 89.23 -95.85
C ALA A 61 -48.66 89.13 -94.55
N GLU A 62 -49.07 88.25 -93.62
CA GLU A 62 -48.22 87.89 -92.47
C GLU A 62 -47.04 87.05 -92.95
N GLU A 63 -45.85 87.29 -92.41
CA GLU A 63 -44.64 86.54 -92.74
C GLU A 63 -44.78 85.05 -92.43
N VAL A 64 -44.32 84.21 -93.35
CA VAL A 64 -44.24 82.76 -93.21
C VAL A 64 -42.82 82.32 -93.54
N CYS A 65 -42.30 81.34 -92.82
CA CYS A 65 -40.94 80.84 -93.03
C CYS A 65 -40.86 79.99 -94.31
N ASP A 66 -40.80 80.63 -95.48
CA ASP A 66 -40.82 79.97 -96.79
C ASP A 66 -39.76 80.50 -97.78
N GLY A 67 -38.96 81.50 -97.37
CA GLY A 67 -37.89 82.07 -98.19
C GLY A 67 -38.38 83.15 -99.16
N VAL A 68 -39.63 83.61 -99.02
CA VAL A 68 -40.25 84.69 -99.79
C VAL A 68 -40.59 85.84 -98.85
N ASP A 69 -40.43 87.09 -99.32
CA ASP A 69 -40.92 88.29 -98.62
C ASP A 69 -42.45 88.37 -98.79
N ASN A 70 -43.21 87.87 -97.80
CA ASN A 70 -44.68 87.78 -97.89
C ASN A 70 -45.37 89.12 -97.58
N ASN A 71 -44.73 90.01 -96.85
CA ASN A 71 -45.24 91.30 -96.39
C ASN A 71 -44.73 92.48 -97.24
N CYS A 72 -43.80 92.21 -98.16
CA CYS A 72 -43.24 93.11 -99.16
C CYS A 72 -42.43 94.27 -98.56
N ASP A 73 -41.83 94.11 -97.38
CA ASP A 73 -41.07 95.15 -96.70
C ASP A 73 -39.60 95.23 -97.13
N GLY A 74 -39.16 94.30 -97.97
CA GLY A 74 -37.81 94.21 -98.51
C GLY A 74 -36.85 93.36 -97.68
N VAL A 75 -37.33 92.72 -96.61
CA VAL A 75 -36.62 91.71 -95.83
C VAL A 75 -37.35 90.37 -95.99
N ILE A 76 -36.59 89.27 -96.08
CA ILE A 76 -37.16 87.92 -96.24
C ILE A 76 -37.18 87.24 -94.86
N ASP A 77 -38.33 86.67 -94.49
CA ASP A 77 -38.57 85.86 -93.29
C ASP A 77 -38.18 86.52 -91.95
N GLU A 78 -38.50 87.80 -91.72
CA GLU A 78 -38.06 88.52 -90.52
C GLU A 78 -38.93 88.28 -89.28
N ASN A 79 -38.30 88.32 -88.10
CA ASN A 79 -38.94 88.21 -86.78
C ASN A 79 -39.76 86.92 -86.51
N LEU A 80 -39.66 85.90 -87.36
CA LEU A 80 -40.32 84.61 -87.16
C LEU A 80 -39.56 83.71 -86.19
N THR A 81 -40.26 83.24 -85.16
CA THR A 81 -39.72 82.31 -84.15
C THR A 81 -40.71 81.18 -83.86
N ARG A 82 -40.22 79.98 -83.56
CA ARG A 82 -41.05 78.85 -83.10
C ARG A 82 -40.36 78.06 -81.99
N ALA A 83 -41.15 77.30 -81.22
CA ALA A 83 -40.60 76.37 -80.24
C ALA A 83 -39.88 75.20 -80.92
N CYS A 84 -38.79 74.76 -80.32
CA CYS A 84 -38.05 73.53 -80.64
C CYS A 84 -37.72 72.79 -79.35
N ASP A 85 -37.39 71.51 -79.46
CA ASP A 85 -36.94 70.68 -78.34
C ASP A 85 -35.81 69.73 -78.77
N ASN A 86 -34.96 69.39 -77.82
CA ASN A 86 -33.92 68.36 -77.94
C ASN A 86 -33.83 67.56 -76.62
N SER A 87 -32.88 66.63 -76.52
CA SER A 87 -32.70 65.80 -75.31
C SER A 87 -32.40 66.60 -74.04
N CYS A 88 -31.87 67.83 -74.15
CA CYS A 88 -31.53 68.71 -73.03
C CYS A 88 -32.62 69.73 -72.68
N GLY A 89 -33.75 69.73 -73.39
CA GLY A 89 -34.89 70.57 -73.08
C GLY A 89 -35.44 71.32 -74.29
N THR A 90 -36.10 72.45 -74.00
CA THR A 90 -36.81 73.24 -74.99
C THR A 90 -36.06 74.53 -75.32
N GLY A 91 -36.30 75.07 -76.52
CA GLY A 91 -35.75 76.33 -76.98
C GLY A 91 -36.60 76.94 -78.07
N THR A 92 -36.02 77.92 -78.76
CA THR A 92 -36.65 78.63 -79.86
C THR A 92 -35.76 78.60 -81.09
N GLU A 93 -36.31 78.26 -82.25
CA GLU A 93 -35.66 78.39 -83.56
C GLU A 93 -36.08 79.69 -84.22
N ILE A 94 -35.18 80.27 -85.01
CA ILE A 94 -35.43 81.47 -85.82
C ILE A 94 -35.51 81.03 -87.28
N CYS A 95 -36.45 81.61 -88.03
CA CYS A 95 -36.48 81.39 -89.47
C CYS A 95 -35.36 82.19 -90.16
N SER A 96 -34.65 81.56 -91.10
CA SER A 96 -33.71 82.26 -91.96
C SER A 96 -33.64 81.57 -93.32
N TYR A 97 -34.00 82.29 -94.40
CA TYR A 97 -34.00 81.80 -95.77
C TYR A 97 -34.89 80.56 -95.99
N GLY A 98 -36.12 80.59 -95.47
CA GLY A 98 -37.12 79.53 -95.63
C GLY A 98 -36.90 78.27 -94.79
N GLU A 99 -35.90 78.26 -93.91
CA GLU A 99 -35.63 77.15 -93.01
C GLU A 99 -35.52 77.62 -91.56
N TRP A 100 -36.09 76.82 -90.66
CA TRP A 100 -35.91 76.97 -89.22
C TRP A 100 -34.52 76.51 -88.82
N ARG A 101 -33.77 77.40 -88.18
CA ARG A 101 -32.38 77.15 -87.80
C ARG A 101 -32.10 77.67 -86.39
N ASN A 102 -30.97 77.27 -85.84
CA ASN A 102 -30.43 77.76 -84.57
C ASN A 102 -31.39 77.57 -83.38
N CYS A 103 -31.83 76.33 -83.13
CA CYS A 103 -32.59 76.01 -81.92
C CYS A 103 -31.80 76.41 -80.69
N SER A 104 -32.38 77.29 -79.86
CA SER A 104 -31.73 77.80 -78.64
C SER A 104 -31.78 76.83 -77.46
N ALA A 105 -32.24 75.59 -77.67
CA ALA A 105 -32.25 74.57 -76.63
C ALA A 105 -30.79 74.25 -76.24
N PRO A 106 -30.51 73.96 -74.95
CA PRO A 106 -29.16 73.61 -74.51
C PRO A 106 -28.60 72.46 -75.36
N THR A 107 -27.35 72.54 -75.79
CA THR A 107 -26.72 71.44 -76.54
C THR A 107 -26.07 70.46 -75.58
N PRO A 108 -26.17 69.13 -75.82
CA PRO A 108 -25.40 68.14 -75.08
C PRO A 108 -23.92 68.51 -75.01
N SER A 109 -23.35 68.44 -73.82
CA SER A 109 -21.94 68.70 -73.53
C SER A 109 -21.36 67.57 -72.70
N THR A 110 -20.04 67.51 -72.55
CA THR A 110 -19.41 66.45 -71.75
C THR A 110 -19.84 66.57 -70.29
N GLU A 111 -20.28 65.46 -69.73
CA GLU A 111 -20.56 65.28 -68.31
C GLU A 111 -19.42 65.74 -67.41
N ILE A 112 -19.78 66.53 -66.41
CA ILE A 112 -18.93 66.92 -65.29
C ILE A 112 -19.68 66.59 -63.99
N CYS A 113 -18.96 66.40 -62.89
CA CYS A 113 -19.58 66.10 -61.60
C CYS A 113 -20.18 67.37 -60.98
N ASP A 114 -21.33 67.82 -61.48
CA ASP A 114 -22.02 69.05 -61.03
C ASP A 114 -23.48 68.80 -60.59
N GLY A 115 -23.95 67.55 -60.67
CA GLY A 115 -25.31 67.16 -60.33
C GLY A 115 -26.32 67.42 -61.45
N VAL A 116 -25.86 67.74 -62.66
CA VAL A 116 -26.67 67.97 -63.85
C VAL A 116 -26.29 66.95 -64.93
N ASP A 117 -27.29 66.50 -65.68
CA ASP A 117 -27.09 65.69 -66.89
C ASP A 117 -26.67 66.63 -68.04
N ASN A 118 -25.37 66.89 -68.17
CA ASN A 118 -24.80 67.82 -69.15
C ASN A 118 -24.86 67.25 -70.58
N ASN A 119 -24.83 65.93 -70.74
CA ASN A 119 -24.89 65.23 -72.02
C ASN A 119 -26.31 64.79 -72.40
N CYS A 120 -27.24 64.89 -71.45
CA CYS A 120 -28.67 64.64 -71.61
C CYS A 120 -28.98 63.20 -72.03
N ASP A 121 -28.23 62.24 -71.47
CA ASP A 121 -28.39 60.80 -71.72
C ASP A 121 -29.33 60.10 -70.72
N GLY A 122 -29.85 60.84 -69.74
CA GLY A 122 -30.75 60.36 -68.71
C GLY A 122 -30.06 59.87 -67.43
N THR A 123 -28.73 59.95 -67.35
CA THR A 123 -27.97 59.61 -66.15
C THR A 123 -27.04 60.74 -65.71
N ILE A 124 -27.28 61.26 -64.52
CA ILE A 124 -26.54 62.39 -63.97
C ILE A 124 -25.10 61.98 -63.59
N ASP A 125 -24.13 62.80 -63.99
CA ASP A 125 -22.71 62.69 -63.66
C ASP A 125 -22.07 61.33 -64.07
N ASN A 126 -22.38 60.79 -65.26
CA ASN A 126 -21.92 59.45 -65.71
C ASN A 126 -20.68 59.47 -66.65
N GLY A 127 -20.09 60.63 -66.86
CA GLY A 127 -18.96 60.91 -67.73
C GLY A 127 -17.61 60.24 -67.44
N THR A 128 -16.67 60.49 -68.35
CA THR A 128 -15.31 59.93 -68.32
C THR A 128 -14.43 60.62 -67.27
N GLY A 129 -13.80 59.84 -66.39
CA GLY A 129 -12.96 60.36 -65.30
C GLY A 129 -13.63 60.35 -63.92
N MET A 130 -14.92 60.02 -63.86
CA MET A 130 -15.64 59.72 -62.63
C MET A 130 -15.56 58.23 -62.31
N GLN A 131 -15.61 57.87 -61.03
CA GLN A 131 -15.56 56.46 -60.62
C GLN A 131 -16.95 55.79 -60.65
N CYS A 132 -18.01 56.61 -60.60
CA CYS A 132 -19.40 56.19 -60.54
C CYS A 132 -20.34 57.33 -60.95
N ALA A 133 -21.54 56.97 -61.42
CA ALA A 133 -22.60 57.92 -61.71
C ALA A 133 -23.32 58.35 -60.41
N ARG A 134 -23.82 59.59 -60.34
CA ARG A 134 -24.48 60.10 -59.14
C ARG A 134 -25.66 59.23 -58.73
N SER A 135 -25.83 58.99 -57.43
CA SER A 135 -26.90 58.15 -56.86
C SER A 135 -26.87 56.68 -57.29
N SER A 136 -25.81 56.23 -57.97
CA SER A 136 -25.58 54.80 -58.19
C SER A 136 -25.11 54.12 -56.90
N SER A 137 -25.34 52.81 -56.85
CA SER A 137 -24.89 51.95 -55.75
C SER A 137 -24.24 50.70 -56.32
N ARG A 138 -23.32 50.11 -55.54
CA ARG A 138 -22.73 48.80 -55.84
C ARG A 138 -22.62 47.96 -54.58
N ASN A 139 -22.49 46.65 -54.77
CA ASN A 139 -22.12 45.76 -53.68
C ASN A 139 -20.68 46.03 -53.26
N CYS A 140 -20.44 45.93 -51.96
CA CYS A 140 -19.11 45.98 -51.35
C CYS A 140 -18.99 44.84 -50.33
N GLY A 141 -17.76 44.38 -50.06
CA GLY A 141 -17.50 43.22 -49.20
C GLY A 141 -17.55 41.88 -49.94
N SER A 142 -17.84 40.81 -49.20
CA SER A 142 -17.88 39.40 -49.63
C SER A 142 -19.15 38.72 -49.08
N ASP A 143 -19.56 37.59 -49.67
CA ASP A 143 -20.57 36.66 -49.14
C ASP A 143 -19.98 35.30 -48.74
N GLU A 144 -18.66 35.24 -48.58
CA GLU A 144 -17.91 34.07 -48.11
C GLU A 144 -17.90 33.99 -46.57
N GLY A 145 -18.05 32.78 -46.03
CA GLY A 145 -18.03 32.56 -44.57
C GLY A 145 -19.13 33.31 -43.81
N ALA A 146 -18.72 34.06 -42.79
CA ALA A 146 -19.58 34.92 -41.98
C ALA A 146 -19.89 36.28 -42.65
N CYS A 147 -19.22 36.62 -43.76
CA CYS A 147 -19.40 37.91 -44.42
C CYS A 147 -20.73 38.00 -45.17
N ALA A 148 -21.19 39.25 -45.31
CA ALA A 148 -22.34 39.57 -46.12
C ALA A 148 -22.07 40.87 -46.88
N PHE A 149 -22.50 40.93 -48.14
CA PHE A 149 -22.40 42.14 -48.94
C PHE A 149 -23.11 43.31 -48.26
N GLY A 150 -22.43 44.44 -48.22
CA GLY A 150 -23.05 45.73 -47.97
C GLY A 150 -23.31 46.48 -49.27
N THR A 151 -23.81 47.70 -49.13
CA THR A 151 -24.01 48.63 -50.24
C THR A 151 -23.09 49.83 -50.07
N GLU A 152 -22.36 50.16 -51.13
CA GLU A 152 -21.57 51.39 -51.23
C GLU A 152 -22.25 52.36 -52.18
N LEU A 153 -22.38 53.61 -51.74
CA LEU A 153 -23.02 54.68 -52.52
C LEU A 153 -21.97 55.56 -53.20
N CYS A 154 -22.31 56.03 -54.41
CA CYS A 154 -21.57 57.08 -55.09
C CYS A 154 -21.81 58.43 -54.40
N THR A 155 -20.75 59.16 -54.06
CA THR A 155 -20.83 60.46 -53.39
C THR A 155 -21.13 61.58 -54.37
N GLU A 156 -21.40 62.77 -53.83
CA GLU A 156 -21.57 64.00 -54.61
C GLU A 156 -20.33 64.43 -55.38
N THR A 157 -19.16 63.84 -55.08
CA THR A 157 -17.89 64.06 -55.78
C THR A 157 -17.64 62.99 -56.86
N CYS A 158 -18.65 62.17 -57.19
CA CYS A 158 -18.59 61.12 -58.21
C CYS A 158 -17.48 60.09 -57.96
N GLN A 159 -17.24 59.85 -56.67
CA GLN A 159 -16.33 58.85 -56.14
C GLN A 159 -17.12 57.88 -55.27
N TRP A 160 -16.63 56.65 -55.15
CA TRP A 160 -17.22 55.71 -54.21
C TRP A 160 -16.97 56.19 -52.78
N SER A 161 -17.99 56.13 -51.92
CA SER A 161 -17.91 56.67 -50.56
C SER A 161 -16.81 56.07 -49.68
N GLY A 162 -16.24 54.92 -50.08
CA GLY A 162 -15.28 54.16 -49.29
C GLY A 162 -15.93 53.48 -48.08
N SER A 163 -17.24 53.63 -47.89
CA SER A 163 -18.00 53.15 -46.74
C SER A 163 -18.99 52.09 -47.18
N CYS A 164 -18.77 50.87 -46.72
CA CYS A 164 -19.68 49.75 -46.98
C CYS A 164 -20.78 49.72 -45.92
N ILE A 165 -22.03 50.03 -46.31
CA ILE A 165 -23.14 50.15 -45.37
C ILE A 165 -23.94 48.84 -45.36
N GLY A 166 -24.19 48.29 -44.17
CA GLY A 166 -25.06 47.12 -43.98
C GLY A 166 -24.43 45.76 -44.31
N GLY A 167 -23.15 45.72 -44.67
CA GLY A 167 -22.39 44.48 -44.82
C GLY A 167 -21.77 44.00 -43.51
N THR A 168 -21.45 42.71 -43.43
CA THR A 168 -20.63 42.14 -42.35
C THR A 168 -19.18 42.13 -42.83
N ALA A 169 -18.31 42.85 -42.12
CA ALA A 169 -16.89 42.93 -42.45
C ALA A 169 -16.13 41.69 -41.94
N ALA A 170 -15.07 41.32 -42.65
CA ALA A 170 -14.09 40.33 -42.19
C ALA A 170 -13.50 40.73 -40.83
N VAL A 171 -13.43 39.77 -39.91
CA VAL A 171 -12.78 39.91 -38.60
C VAL A 171 -11.75 38.80 -38.41
N GLU A 172 -10.87 38.92 -37.42
CA GLU A 172 -9.84 37.90 -37.16
C GLU A 172 -10.47 36.52 -36.89
N GLU A 173 -9.88 35.46 -37.46
CA GLU A 173 -10.30 34.08 -37.27
C GLU A 173 -10.39 33.67 -35.80
N ILE A 174 -11.50 33.04 -35.43
CA ILE A 174 -11.71 32.42 -34.12
C ILE A 174 -12.11 30.96 -34.34
N CYS A 175 -11.81 30.10 -33.35
CA CYS A 175 -12.10 28.68 -33.44
C CYS A 175 -13.58 28.40 -33.17
N ASP A 176 -14.43 28.57 -34.17
CA ASP A 176 -15.89 28.38 -34.07
C ASP A 176 -16.51 27.59 -35.23
N GLY A 177 -15.70 27.15 -36.20
CA GLY A 177 -16.16 26.39 -37.36
C GLY A 177 -16.70 27.27 -38.48
N ILE A 178 -16.48 28.58 -38.39
CA ILE A 178 -16.93 29.58 -39.35
C ILE A 178 -15.69 30.34 -39.87
N ASP A 179 -15.72 30.68 -41.15
CA ASP A 179 -14.75 31.57 -41.78
C ASP A 179 -15.12 33.02 -41.45
N ASN A 180 -14.43 33.60 -40.49
CA ASN A 180 -14.71 34.92 -39.90
C ASN A 180 -13.96 36.05 -40.63
N ASP A 181 -12.81 35.76 -41.24
CA ASP A 181 -12.03 36.69 -42.05
C ASP A 181 -12.37 36.64 -43.56
N CYS A 182 -13.23 35.69 -43.93
CA CYS A 182 -13.86 35.55 -45.23
C CYS A 182 -12.83 35.37 -46.36
N ASP A 183 -11.74 34.65 -46.07
CA ASP A 183 -10.69 34.28 -47.02
C ASP A 183 -10.92 32.92 -47.71
N GLY A 184 -11.98 32.21 -47.31
CA GLY A 184 -12.36 30.89 -47.79
C GLY A 184 -11.82 29.73 -46.95
N VAL A 185 -11.15 30.00 -45.83
CA VAL A 185 -10.53 29.00 -44.95
C VAL A 185 -11.16 29.03 -43.55
N ILE A 186 -11.98 28.01 -43.26
CA ILE A 186 -12.57 27.85 -41.93
C ILE A 186 -11.50 27.54 -40.87
N ASP A 187 -11.47 28.35 -39.80
CA ASP A 187 -10.60 28.22 -38.62
C ASP A 187 -9.10 28.09 -38.92
N GLY A 188 -8.64 28.66 -40.04
CA GLY A 188 -7.23 28.68 -40.47
C GLY A 188 -6.58 27.29 -40.58
N THR A 189 -6.43 26.76 -41.80
CA THR A 189 -5.73 25.48 -42.03
C THR A 189 -4.38 25.67 -42.74
N GLY A 190 -3.36 24.92 -42.34
CA GLY A 190 -2.02 24.98 -42.95
C GLY A 190 -1.05 25.92 -42.20
N ALA A 191 -0.63 27.02 -42.83
CA ALA A 191 0.41 27.91 -42.29
C ALA A 191 -0.05 28.79 -41.11
N ILE A 192 -1.37 28.96 -40.94
CA ILE A 192 -2.00 29.77 -39.89
C ILE A 192 -3.02 28.89 -39.15
N GLN A 193 -2.55 27.76 -38.60
CA GLN A 193 -3.41 26.94 -37.75
C GLN A 193 -3.59 27.62 -36.39
N LEU A 194 -4.84 27.93 -36.03
CA LEU A 194 -5.17 28.48 -34.73
C LEU A 194 -4.66 27.53 -33.63
N SER A 195 -3.88 28.08 -32.71
CA SER A 195 -3.34 27.37 -31.56
C SER A 195 -3.53 28.20 -30.29
N ARG A 196 -3.77 27.52 -29.17
CA ARG A 196 -3.81 28.16 -27.86
C ARG A 196 -3.14 27.28 -26.82
N ASN A 197 -2.83 27.89 -25.68
CA ASN A 197 -2.30 27.16 -24.52
C ASN A 197 -3.40 26.29 -23.91
N CYS A 198 -3.02 25.08 -23.54
CA CYS A 198 -3.82 24.15 -22.75
C CYS A 198 -2.98 23.67 -21.54
N ALA A 199 -3.64 23.09 -20.56
CA ALA A 199 -2.97 22.55 -19.38
C ALA A 199 -3.67 21.29 -18.88
N THR A 200 -2.89 20.44 -18.24
CA THR A 200 -3.28 19.28 -17.43
C THR A 200 -2.66 19.45 -16.05
N ASP A 201 -2.97 18.55 -15.13
CA ASP A 201 -2.32 18.53 -13.81
C ASP A 201 -0.80 18.28 -13.93
N CYS A 202 -0.36 17.61 -15.01
CA CYS A 202 1.05 17.34 -15.30
C CYS A 202 1.81 18.47 -16.01
N GLY A 203 1.14 19.57 -16.36
CA GLY A 203 1.82 20.74 -16.94
C GLY A 203 1.04 21.42 -18.07
N THR A 204 1.79 22.06 -18.96
CA THR A 204 1.23 22.90 -20.02
C THR A 204 1.57 22.35 -21.40
N GLY A 205 0.74 22.67 -22.38
CA GLY A 205 0.95 22.36 -23.77
C GLY A 205 0.19 23.32 -24.66
N THR A 206 0.11 22.96 -25.92
CA THR A 206 -0.69 23.65 -26.93
C THR A 206 -1.74 22.70 -27.50
N GLU A 207 -2.92 23.23 -27.78
CA GLU A 207 -3.97 22.55 -28.53
C GLU A 207 -4.31 23.34 -29.78
N LEU A 208 -4.86 22.63 -30.76
CA LEU A 208 -5.08 23.12 -32.11
C LEU A 208 -6.57 23.22 -32.39
N CYS A 209 -6.99 24.27 -33.08
CA CYS A 209 -8.34 24.32 -33.58
C CYS A 209 -8.48 23.37 -34.77
N VAL A 210 -9.46 22.48 -34.70
CA VAL A 210 -9.82 21.56 -35.78
C VAL A 210 -11.34 21.53 -35.85
N SER A 211 -11.90 22.10 -36.91
CA SER A 211 -13.35 22.12 -37.18
C SER A 211 -14.18 22.71 -36.03
N GLY A 212 -13.83 23.91 -35.57
CA GLY A 212 -14.52 24.64 -34.51
C GLY A 212 -14.31 24.08 -33.09
N GLN A 213 -13.39 23.13 -32.92
CA GLN A 213 -13.08 22.53 -31.63
C GLN A 213 -11.59 22.52 -31.36
N TRP A 214 -11.23 22.86 -30.13
CA TRP A 214 -9.87 22.73 -29.64
C TRP A 214 -9.58 21.26 -29.33
N MET A 215 -8.59 20.69 -30.02
CA MET A 215 -8.24 19.29 -29.95
C MET A 215 -6.72 19.09 -29.82
N ASN A 216 -6.35 17.87 -29.40
CA ASN A 216 -4.95 17.41 -29.32
C ASN A 216 -4.08 18.28 -28.42
N CYS A 217 -4.53 18.56 -27.20
CA CYS A 217 -3.69 19.20 -26.19
C CYS A 217 -2.40 18.37 -25.97
N THR A 218 -1.25 19.01 -26.20
CA THR A 218 0.07 18.39 -26.07
C THR A 218 0.61 18.41 -24.64
N ALA A 219 -0.18 18.90 -23.68
CA ALA A 219 0.20 18.85 -22.27
C ALA A 219 0.34 17.38 -21.82
N PRO A 220 1.36 17.04 -21.02
CA PRO A 220 1.56 15.67 -20.56
C PRO A 220 0.30 15.13 -19.88
N GLN A 221 -0.05 13.87 -20.14
CA GLN A 221 -1.20 13.24 -19.51
C GLN A 221 -0.76 12.51 -18.24
N PRO A 222 -1.60 12.48 -17.19
CA PRO A 222 -1.41 11.58 -16.06
C PRO A 222 -1.19 10.14 -16.54
N ALA A 223 -0.08 9.55 -16.11
CA ALA A 223 0.28 8.16 -16.33
C ALA A 223 0.25 7.41 -14.99
N VAL A 224 0.18 6.08 -15.02
CA VAL A 224 0.25 5.30 -13.78
C VAL A 224 1.64 5.49 -13.14
N GLU A 225 1.65 5.72 -11.84
CA GLU A 225 2.86 5.79 -11.02
C GLU A 225 3.81 4.61 -11.24
N VAL A 226 5.09 4.96 -11.42
CA VAL A 226 6.21 4.03 -11.43
C VAL A 226 7.25 4.53 -10.44
N CYS A 227 7.97 3.61 -9.80
CA CYS A 227 8.98 3.97 -8.80
C CYS A 227 10.25 4.55 -9.46
N ASP A 228 10.16 5.78 -9.95
CA ASP A 228 11.22 6.48 -10.65
C ASP A 228 11.60 7.82 -9.99
N GLY A 229 10.86 8.26 -8.96
CA GLY A 229 11.07 9.52 -8.27
C GLY A 229 10.41 10.72 -8.98
N VAL A 230 9.48 10.45 -9.91
CA VAL A 230 8.66 11.43 -10.61
C VAL A 230 7.20 11.17 -10.29
N ASP A 231 6.43 12.23 -10.10
CA ASP A 231 4.96 12.20 -10.01
C ASP A 231 4.41 11.98 -11.43
N ASN A 232 4.12 10.73 -11.78
CA ASN A 232 3.68 10.33 -13.13
C ASN A 232 2.18 10.58 -13.33
N ASP A 233 1.37 10.43 -12.28
CA ASP A 233 -0.08 10.67 -12.30
C ASP A 233 -0.46 12.11 -11.94
N CYS A 234 0.51 12.89 -11.46
CA CYS A 234 0.44 14.32 -11.22
C CYS A 234 -0.58 14.68 -10.14
N ASP A 235 -0.78 13.80 -9.16
CA ASP A 235 -1.66 14.03 -8.01
C ASP A 235 -1.02 14.87 -6.89
N GLY A 236 0.26 15.22 -7.05
CA GLY A 236 1.05 16.00 -6.11
C GLY A 236 1.85 15.15 -5.12
N THR A 237 1.82 13.82 -5.23
CA THR A 237 2.61 12.89 -4.43
C THR A 237 3.45 11.98 -5.32
N ILE A 238 4.76 11.96 -5.09
CA ILE A 238 5.71 11.16 -5.88
C ILE A 238 5.64 9.69 -5.43
N ASP A 239 5.65 8.76 -6.38
CA ASP A 239 5.78 7.32 -6.17
C ASP A 239 4.71 6.74 -5.21
N ASN A 240 3.44 7.15 -5.34
CA ASN A 240 2.34 6.75 -4.44
C ASN A 240 1.45 5.61 -5.00
N GLY A 241 1.94 4.85 -5.97
CA GLY A 241 1.18 3.81 -6.65
C GLY A 241 0.69 2.69 -5.72
N ALA A 242 -0.38 1.98 -6.12
CA ALA A 242 -1.05 0.97 -5.29
C ALA A 242 -0.17 -0.23 -4.82
N ASN A 243 0.97 -0.45 -5.47
CA ASN A 243 1.95 -1.50 -5.14
C ASN A 243 3.21 -0.94 -4.46
N MET A 244 3.17 0.30 -3.96
CA MET A 244 4.29 0.98 -3.31
C MET A 244 3.96 1.18 -1.83
N GLU A 245 4.94 0.95 -0.97
CA GLU A 245 4.77 1.11 0.49
C GLU A 245 5.21 2.50 0.99
N CYS A 246 5.99 3.20 0.17
CA CYS A 246 6.62 4.49 0.46
C CYS A 246 7.16 5.16 -0.80
N ALA A 247 7.37 6.48 -0.77
CA ALA A 247 8.00 7.19 -1.87
C ALA A 247 9.51 6.98 -1.86
N ARG A 248 10.15 6.95 -3.04
CA ARG A 248 11.59 6.69 -3.13
C ARG A 248 12.39 7.72 -2.32
N GLY A 249 13.25 7.23 -1.44
CA GLY A 249 14.11 8.07 -0.61
C GLY A 249 13.42 8.66 0.62
N ASP A 250 12.14 8.36 0.83
CA ASP A 250 11.49 8.61 2.12
C ASP A 250 12.25 7.91 3.24
N SER A 251 12.14 8.51 4.42
CA SER A 251 12.69 7.95 5.64
C SER A 251 11.63 7.90 6.72
N ARG A 252 11.63 6.82 7.49
CA ARG A 252 10.79 6.68 8.68
C ARG A 252 11.63 6.30 9.89
N VAL A 253 11.11 6.66 11.06
CA VAL A 253 11.66 6.17 12.33
C VAL A 253 11.28 4.70 12.47
N CYS A 254 12.23 3.90 12.91
CA CYS A 254 12.08 2.47 13.16
C CYS A 254 12.78 2.10 14.47
N GLY A 255 12.51 0.91 14.99
CA GLY A 255 12.99 0.48 16.30
C GLY A 255 12.17 1.07 17.46
N SER A 256 12.72 1.01 18.66
CA SER A 256 12.11 1.50 19.91
C SER A 256 13.11 2.37 20.69
N ASP A 257 12.61 3.35 21.42
CA ASP A 257 13.37 4.15 22.40
C ASP A 257 13.17 3.66 23.85
N THR A 258 12.61 2.46 24.01
CA THR A 258 12.35 1.83 25.31
C THR A 258 13.57 1.07 25.81
N GLY A 259 13.90 1.21 27.11
CA GLY A 259 15.01 0.48 27.73
C GLY A 259 16.37 0.95 27.20
N GLU A 260 17.22 -0.02 26.83
CA GLU A 260 18.53 0.24 26.21
C GLU A 260 18.46 0.33 24.67
N CYS A 261 17.28 0.16 24.07
CA CYS A 261 17.10 0.33 22.64
C CYS A 261 17.22 1.79 22.22
N SER A 262 17.55 1.99 20.95
CA SER A 262 17.55 3.30 20.31
C SER A 262 16.88 3.18 18.97
N THR A 263 16.04 4.16 18.64
CA THR A 263 15.41 4.25 17.33
C THR A 263 16.45 4.49 16.26
N GLY A 264 16.27 3.86 15.11
CA GLY A 264 17.05 4.12 13.90
C GLY A 264 16.21 4.85 12.83
N THR A 265 16.78 4.94 11.65
CA THR A 265 16.10 5.45 10.44
C THR A 265 16.11 4.38 9.37
N GLU A 266 14.93 4.06 8.86
CA GLU A 266 14.75 3.17 7.72
C GLU A 266 14.51 4.01 6.47
N LEU A 267 15.16 3.63 5.38
CA LEU A 267 15.01 4.28 4.09
C LEU A 267 14.11 3.44 3.19
N CYS A 268 13.31 4.14 2.38
CA CYS A 268 12.59 3.56 1.25
C CYS A 268 13.57 3.39 0.08
N ASP A 269 13.67 2.18 -0.45
CA ASP A 269 14.66 1.86 -1.47
C ASP A 269 14.23 2.26 -2.89
N SER A 270 15.07 1.91 -3.87
CA SER A 270 14.81 2.20 -5.27
C SER A 270 13.61 1.45 -5.87
N THR A 271 13.00 0.54 -5.13
CA THR A 271 11.82 -0.24 -5.51
C THR A 271 10.56 0.22 -4.78
N CYS A 272 10.62 1.33 -4.03
CA CYS A 272 9.51 1.92 -3.30
C CYS A 272 8.93 0.97 -2.23
N HIS A 273 9.84 0.21 -1.62
CA HIS A 273 9.59 -0.64 -0.47
C HIS A 273 10.55 -0.25 0.64
N TRP A 274 10.11 -0.47 1.89
CA TRP A 274 10.99 -0.27 3.03
C TRP A 274 12.11 -1.31 3.00
N THR A 275 13.35 -0.87 3.17
CA THR A 275 14.55 -1.74 3.07
C THR A 275 14.53 -2.93 4.04
N GLY A 276 13.70 -2.90 5.08
CA GLY A 276 13.72 -3.85 6.19
C GLY A 276 14.94 -3.68 7.08
N ASN A 277 15.72 -2.60 6.90
CA ASN A 277 16.96 -2.35 7.60
C ASN A 277 16.91 -0.99 8.30
N CYS A 278 16.84 -1.02 9.61
CA CYS A 278 16.77 0.18 10.43
C CYS A 278 18.20 0.65 10.78
N LEU A 279 18.70 1.66 10.05
CA LEU A 279 20.05 2.14 10.22
C LEU A 279 20.19 2.95 11.52
N GLY A 280 21.17 2.58 12.34
CA GLY A 280 21.47 3.26 13.59
C GLY A 280 20.60 2.83 14.77
N GLU A 281 19.74 1.82 14.61
CA GLU A 281 19.02 1.26 15.75
C GLU A 281 19.95 0.47 16.67
N VAL A 282 19.57 0.41 17.95
CA VAL A 282 20.00 -0.65 18.86
C VAL A 282 18.79 -1.58 19.01
N PRO A 283 18.81 -2.78 18.39
CA PRO A 283 17.66 -3.67 18.39
C PRO A 283 17.47 -4.36 19.75
N PRO A 284 16.26 -4.86 20.05
CA PRO A 284 15.99 -5.67 21.23
C PRO A 284 16.98 -6.82 21.39
N GLY A 285 17.69 -6.82 22.52
CA GLY A 285 18.60 -7.87 22.93
C GLY A 285 17.89 -9.04 23.59
N THR A 286 18.68 -10.05 23.99
CA THR A 286 18.21 -11.04 24.96
C THR A 286 18.26 -10.41 26.34
N GLU A 287 17.23 -10.64 27.14
CA GLU A 287 17.19 -10.15 28.51
C GLU A 287 18.37 -10.67 29.32
N ILE A 288 19.05 -9.77 30.02
CA ILE A 288 20.14 -10.12 30.92
C ILE A 288 19.74 -9.66 32.30
N CYS A 289 19.64 -10.60 33.23
CA CYS A 289 19.34 -10.31 34.61
C CYS A 289 20.54 -9.63 35.30
N ASP A 290 20.68 -8.34 35.07
CA ASP A 290 21.81 -7.52 35.47
C ASP A 290 21.52 -6.80 36.80
N ALA A 291 22.58 -6.35 37.45
CA ALA A 291 22.45 -5.63 38.72
C ALA A 291 22.11 -4.14 38.53
N GLN A 292 22.08 -3.65 37.29
CA GLN A 292 21.79 -2.27 36.94
C GLN A 292 20.29 -2.05 36.65
N ASN A 293 19.50 -3.13 36.59
CA ASN A 293 18.08 -3.13 36.29
C ASN A 293 17.76 -2.46 34.95
N LYS A 294 18.53 -2.85 33.94
CA LYS A 294 18.36 -2.45 32.55
C LYS A 294 17.33 -3.34 31.86
N ASP A 295 16.72 -2.80 30.81
CA ASP A 295 15.76 -3.48 29.94
C ASP A 295 16.45 -3.67 28.58
N GLU A 296 17.14 -4.80 28.39
CA GLU A 296 17.89 -5.06 27.16
C GLU A 296 16.97 -5.54 26.03
N ASN A 297 15.85 -6.18 26.38
CA ASN A 297 14.89 -6.68 25.39
C ASN A 297 13.85 -5.62 24.98
N CYS A 298 13.86 -4.47 25.65
CA CYS A 298 13.09 -3.27 25.33
C CYS A 298 11.57 -3.48 25.36
N ASN A 299 11.08 -4.37 26.22
CA ASN A 299 9.64 -4.64 26.38
C ASN A 299 8.95 -3.65 27.33
N GLY A 300 9.70 -2.74 27.96
CA GLY A 300 9.20 -1.72 28.88
C GLY A 300 9.24 -2.14 30.35
N SER A 301 9.81 -3.30 30.64
CA SER A 301 10.06 -3.80 31.98
C SER A 301 11.51 -4.28 32.02
N ALA A 302 12.17 -4.16 33.19
CA ALA A 302 13.55 -4.61 33.36
C ALA A 302 13.60 -5.87 34.24
N ASN A 303 14.46 -6.82 33.86
CA ASN A 303 14.69 -8.09 34.53
C ASN A 303 13.47 -9.05 34.57
N GLU A 304 12.67 -9.14 33.50
CA GLU A 304 11.56 -10.11 33.44
C GLU A 304 12.03 -11.53 33.22
N GLY A 305 11.35 -12.48 33.86
CA GLY A 305 11.66 -13.90 33.69
C GLY A 305 12.89 -14.36 34.49
N CYS A 306 13.51 -13.46 35.27
CA CYS A 306 14.57 -13.81 36.22
C CYS A 306 13.97 -14.52 37.44
N ALA A 307 14.56 -15.65 37.85
CA ALA A 307 14.18 -16.35 39.07
C ALA A 307 14.69 -15.63 40.33
N CYS A 308 15.70 -14.77 40.18
CA CYS A 308 16.29 -13.96 41.23
C CYS A 308 17.04 -12.74 40.69
N ASN A 309 17.23 -11.73 41.54
CA ASN A 309 18.10 -10.59 41.25
C ASN A 309 19.57 -10.96 41.47
N ASN A 310 20.44 -10.53 40.56
CA ASN A 310 21.86 -10.84 40.60
C ASN A 310 22.50 -10.30 41.89
N GLY A 311 23.13 -11.19 42.67
CA GLY A 311 23.66 -10.88 44.02
C GLY A 311 22.72 -11.18 45.20
N ALA A 312 21.47 -11.57 44.95
CA ALA A 312 20.60 -12.13 45.99
C ALA A 312 21.18 -13.46 46.49
N THR A 313 21.04 -13.74 47.80
CA THR A 313 21.50 -14.99 48.41
C THR A 313 20.31 -15.84 48.86
N GLN A 314 20.42 -17.17 48.71
CA GLN A 314 19.49 -18.13 49.30
C GLN A 314 20.25 -19.27 49.96
N THR A 315 19.68 -19.80 51.04
CA THR A 315 20.26 -20.91 51.79
C THR A 315 19.72 -22.23 51.25
N CYS A 316 20.62 -23.12 50.82
CA CYS A 316 20.34 -24.50 50.44
C CYS A 316 20.12 -25.39 51.68
N CYS A 317 19.43 -26.52 51.50
CA CYS A 317 19.44 -27.60 52.49
C CYS A 317 20.90 -28.08 52.71
N GLY A 318 21.26 -28.32 53.97
CA GLY A 318 22.66 -28.53 54.41
C GLY A 318 23.42 -27.26 54.80
N GLY A 319 22.79 -26.08 54.75
CA GLY A 319 23.36 -24.83 55.28
C GLY A 319 24.31 -24.07 54.35
N SER A 320 24.52 -24.57 53.13
CA SER A 320 25.29 -23.86 52.10
C SER A 320 24.50 -22.68 51.55
N VAL A 321 25.14 -21.53 51.32
CA VAL A 321 24.50 -20.36 50.71
C VAL A 321 24.92 -20.26 49.25
N VAL A 322 23.95 -20.15 48.34
CA VAL A 322 24.19 -19.87 46.91
C VAL A 322 23.80 -18.43 46.60
N THR A 323 24.58 -17.80 45.72
CA THR A 323 24.35 -16.44 45.24
C THR A 323 23.83 -16.50 43.82
N CYS A 324 22.75 -15.78 43.54
CA CYS A 324 22.18 -15.64 42.21
C CYS A 324 23.20 -15.02 41.26
N THR A 325 23.46 -15.68 40.13
CA THR A 325 24.34 -15.19 39.06
C THR A 325 23.65 -15.30 37.72
N GLY A 326 23.50 -14.18 37.02
CA GLY A 326 22.84 -14.12 35.70
C GLY A 326 21.34 -14.47 35.76
N GLY A 327 20.65 -14.10 36.85
CA GLY A 327 19.19 -14.22 36.96
C GLY A 327 18.65 -15.59 37.34
N ALA A 328 19.53 -16.58 37.45
CA ALA A 328 19.20 -17.93 37.84
C ALA A 328 19.93 -18.31 39.13
N TRP A 329 19.26 -19.11 39.96
CA TRP A 329 19.90 -19.75 41.09
C TRP A 329 20.82 -20.87 40.60
N PRO A 330 22.10 -20.87 41.00
CA PRO A 330 22.96 -22.03 40.79
C PRO A 330 22.36 -23.26 41.50
N SER A 331 22.54 -24.44 40.91
CA SER A 331 22.20 -25.70 41.58
C SER A 331 22.98 -25.81 42.90
N CYS A 332 22.27 -26.11 43.99
CA CYS A 332 22.91 -26.33 45.29
C CYS A 332 24.00 -27.41 45.17
N PRO A 333 25.21 -27.19 45.72
CA PRO A 333 26.26 -28.19 45.70
C PRO A 333 25.83 -29.41 46.51
N ALA A 334 25.69 -30.56 45.86
CA ALA A 334 25.34 -31.81 46.53
C ALA A 334 26.58 -32.47 47.14
N THR A 335 26.59 -32.69 48.47
CA THR A 335 27.45 -33.68 49.20
C THR A 335 27.00 -33.82 50.67
N PRO A 336 27.11 -34.99 51.35
CA PRO A 336 27.35 -36.39 50.94
C PRO A 336 26.20 -37.35 51.34
N VAL A 337 26.47 -38.68 51.32
CA VAL A 337 25.60 -39.81 51.73
C VAL A 337 24.79 -39.53 53.01
N GLU A 338 23.54 -40.00 53.03
CA GLU A 338 22.63 -39.93 54.17
C GLU A 338 23.29 -40.39 55.47
N THR A 339 23.00 -39.69 56.56
CA THR A 339 23.42 -40.03 57.92
C THR A 339 22.16 -40.37 58.71
N CYS A 340 22.17 -41.45 59.51
CA CYS A 340 21.03 -41.86 60.36
C CYS A 340 20.74 -40.81 61.45
N ASP A 341 20.14 -39.67 61.08
CA ASP A 341 19.88 -38.49 61.91
C ASP A 341 18.46 -37.94 61.76
N GLY A 342 17.65 -38.50 60.85
CA GLY A 342 16.26 -38.12 60.63
C GLY A 342 16.08 -36.84 59.79
N VAL A 343 17.13 -36.40 59.10
CA VAL A 343 17.13 -35.25 58.18
C VAL A 343 17.49 -35.75 56.78
N ASP A 344 16.77 -35.25 55.76
CA ASP A 344 17.12 -35.45 54.35
C ASP A 344 18.43 -34.68 54.03
N ASN A 345 19.58 -35.35 54.15
CA ASN A 345 20.90 -34.73 54.04
C ASN A 345 21.28 -34.49 52.57
N ASN A 346 20.79 -35.31 51.65
CA ASN A 346 21.14 -35.30 50.23
C ASN A 346 20.09 -34.59 49.35
N CYS A 347 18.96 -34.19 49.92
CA CYS A 347 17.86 -33.43 49.32
C CYS A 347 17.11 -34.17 48.21
N ASP A 348 17.01 -35.50 48.28
CA ASP A 348 16.26 -36.32 47.32
C ASP A 348 14.78 -36.52 47.70
N GLY A 349 14.35 -35.97 48.83
CA GLY A 349 12.98 -36.03 49.34
C GLY A 349 12.68 -37.28 50.16
N LEU A 350 13.68 -38.12 50.43
CA LEU A 350 13.58 -39.32 51.26
C LEU A 350 14.53 -39.19 52.46
N ILE A 351 14.03 -39.48 53.67
CA ILE A 351 14.83 -39.39 54.90
C ILE A 351 15.65 -40.68 55.07
N ASP A 352 16.95 -40.55 55.37
CA ASP A 352 17.87 -41.64 55.75
C ASP A 352 17.97 -42.79 54.71
N ASN A 353 17.77 -42.50 53.41
CA ASN A 353 17.83 -43.50 52.32
C ASN A 353 19.28 -43.89 51.94
N GLY A 354 19.47 -45.03 51.28
CA GLY A 354 20.77 -45.34 50.67
C GLY A 354 21.92 -45.60 51.66
N LEU A 355 21.58 -45.74 52.95
CA LEU A 355 22.42 -46.41 53.94
C LEU A 355 22.70 -47.85 53.49
N ALA A 356 23.83 -48.43 53.92
CA ALA A 356 24.21 -49.78 53.52
C ALA A 356 23.06 -50.78 53.81
N LEU A 357 22.65 -51.50 52.76
CA LEU A 357 21.53 -52.45 52.80
C LEU A 357 21.64 -53.40 53.99
N ASP A 358 20.49 -53.61 54.65
CA ASP A 358 20.33 -54.70 55.60
C ASP A 358 20.48 -56.03 54.86
N ILE A 359 21.59 -56.72 55.12
CA ILE A 359 21.90 -57.99 54.47
C ILE A 359 21.38 -59.19 55.28
N ASP A 360 20.80 -58.95 56.46
CA ASP A 360 20.52 -59.97 57.48
C ASP A 360 19.05 -60.00 57.98
N GLU A 361 18.17 -59.07 57.56
CA GLU A 361 16.72 -58.97 57.89
C GLU A 361 15.76 -59.34 56.71
N PRO A 362 15.77 -60.56 56.12
CA PRO A 362 14.74 -60.93 55.16
C PRO A 362 13.45 -61.44 55.82
N ASN A 363 13.31 -61.42 57.15
CA ASN A 363 12.33 -62.23 57.89
C ASN A 363 11.28 -61.48 58.73
N ASP A 364 10.85 -60.29 58.26
CA ASP A 364 9.74 -59.49 58.79
C ASP A 364 8.39 -60.24 58.84
N THR A 365 8.34 -61.39 58.17
CA THR A 365 7.20 -62.27 58.12
C THR A 365 7.58 -63.68 58.56
N CYS A 366 6.64 -64.37 59.19
CA CYS A 366 6.86 -65.75 59.60
C CYS A 366 7.16 -66.73 58.46
N THR A 367 6.79 -66.39 57.22
CA THR A 367 7.13 -67.20 56.04
C THR A 367 8.61 -67.18 55.69
N GLN A 368 9.35 -66.21 56.23
CA GLN A 368 10.78 -66.02 56.01
C GLN A 368 11.60 -66.33 57.27
N ALA A 369 10.95 -66.79 58.35
CA ALA A 369 11.63 -67.14 59.60
C ALA A 369 12.71 -68.20 59.34
N ARG A 370 13.88 -68.01 59.94
CA ARG A 370 15.00 -68.94 59.82
C ARG A 370 14.79 -70.11 60.77
N LEU A 371 14.69 -71.33 60.24
CA LEU A 371 14.70 -72.57 61.01
C LEU A 371 16.14 -72.91 61.43
N SER A 372 16.34 -73.06 62.73
CA SER A 372 17.55 -73.62 63.32
C SER A 372 17.17 -74.79 64.22
N THR A 373 17.83 -75.93 64.02
CA THR A 373 17.70 -77.11 64.87
C THR A 373 18.82 -77.12 65.91
N MET A 374 18.52 -77.46 67.16
CA MET A 374 19.54 -77.73 68.19
C MET A 374 19.23 -79.00 68.96
N GLU A 375 20.28 -79.68 69.42
CA GLU A 375 20.20 -80.89 70.25
C GLU A 375 20.50 -80.55 71.72
N GLU A 376 20.35 -81.53 72.62
CA GLU A 376 20.58 -81.32 74.04
C GLU A 376 22.03 -80.86 74.33
N GLY A 377 22.18 -79.77 75.08
CA GLY A 377 23.48 -79.19 75.43
C GLY A 377 24.07 -78.24 74.39
N ASP A 378 23.39 -78.04 73.25
CA ASP A 378 23.76 -77.02 72.28
C ASP A 378 23.31 -75.62 72.73
N GLN A 379 24.07 -74.62 72.29
CA GLN A 379 23.75 -73.22 72.43
C GLN A 379 23.63 -72.59 71.04
N LEU A 380 22.48 -72.01 70.72
CA LEU A 380 22.32 -71.21 69.50
C LEU A 380 22.63 -69.74 69.79
N VAL A 381 23.59 -69.20 69.04
CA VAL A 381 23.96 -67.79 69.08
C VAL A 381 23.79 -67.20 67.68
N PHE A 382 22.93 -66.20 67.56
CA PHE A 382 22.84 -65.38 66.36
C PHE A 382 23.78 -64.18 66.51
N SER A 383 24.71 -63.99 65.58
CA SER A 383 25.67 -62.87 65.62
C SER A 383 24.96 -61.55 65.31
N SER A 384 25.09 -60.55 66.19
CA SER A 384 24.72 -59.13 66.05
C SER A 384 23.84 -58.74 64.84
N ARG A 385 22.60 -58.32 65.07
CA ARG A 385 21.64 -57.90 64.04
C ARG A 385 21.15 -56.48 64.27
N ASN A 386 21.02 -55.66 63.22
CA ASN A 386 20.48 -54.31 63.35
C ASN A 386 18.95 -54.36 63.54
N ILE A 387 18.30 -53.22 63.82
CA ILE A 387 16.83 -53.09 63.87
C ILE A 387 16.49 -51.77 63.16
N TYR A 388 16.31 -51.76 61.84
CA TYR A 388 16.08 -50.51 61.09
C TYR A 388 14.62 -50.26 60.75
N LYS A 389 14.25 -48.97 60.65
CA LYS A 389 12.90 -48.53 60.29
C LYS A 389 12.95 -47.54 59.15
N ALA A 390 12.47 -47.92 57.97
CA ALA A 390 12.45 -47.02 56.81
C ALA A 390 11.15 -46.21 56.67
N ASP A 391 10.04 -46.61 57.29
CA ASP A 391 8.70 -46.13 56.87
C ASP A 391 7.65 -45.95 58.00
N LEU A 392 8.09 -45.84 59.25
CA LEU A 392 7.23 -45.72 60.43
C LEU A 392 6.42 -46.98 60.83
N ALA A 393 6.59 -48.15 60.19
CA ALA A 393 6.06 -49.44 60.68
C ALA A 393 6.95 -50.09 61.78
N PRO A 394 6.39 -50.84 62.76
CA PRO A 394 7.21 -51.59 63.72
C PRO A 394 8.10 -52.61 63.01
N ASP A 395 9.40 -52.54 63.25
CA ASP A 395 10.38 -53.54 62.78
C ASP A 395 10.38 -54.75 63.72
N VAL A 396 10.25 -55.96 63.16
CA VAL A 396 9.96 -57.19 63.89
C VAL A 396 10.64 -58.39 63.23
N ASP A 397 11.55 -59.02 63.97
CA ASP A 397 12.25 -60.21 63.53
C ASP A 397 11.60 -61.50 64.03
N TYR A 398 11.54 -62.53 63.17
CA TYR A 398 11.04 -63.86 63.52
C TYR A 398 12.09 -64.97 63.34
N PHE A 399 12.35 -65.75 64.38
CA PHE A 399 13.23 -66.93 64.36
C PHE A 399 12.41 -68.19 64.60
N GLN A 400 12.67 -69.26 63.85
CA GLN A 400 12.07 -70.57 64.11
C GLN A 400 13.14 -71.50 64.72
N ILE A 401 12.81 -72.13 65.83
CA ILE A 401 13.74 -73.02 66.53
C ILE A 401 13.07 -74.37 66.72
N GLU A 402 13.81 -75.44 66.42
CA GLU A 402 13.42 -76.82 66.67
C GLU A 402 14.42 -77.43 67.65
N LEU A 403 13.92 -77.84 68.82
CA LEU A 403 14.64 -78.51 69.88
C LEU A 403 14.37 -80.00 69.73
N ARG A 404 15.43 -80.78 69.56
CA ARG A 404 15.28 -82.22 69.39
C ARG A 404 15.60 -82.98 70.65
N GLU A 405 14.75 -83.94 70.96
CA GLU A 405 14.99 -84.84 72.07
C GLU A 405 16.10 -85.83 71.70
N MET A 406 17.10 -85.98 72.57
CA MET A 406 18.07 -87.06 72.45
C MET A 406 17.64 -88.20 73.36
N SER A 407 17.35 -89.37 72.79
CA SER A 407 16.92 -90.54 73.56
C SER A 407 17.89 -90.85 74.71
N ASP A 408 17.40 -90.73 75.94
CA ASP A 408 18.19 -91.01 77.13
C ASP A 408 18.19 -92.50 77.47
N TRP A 409 19.40 -93.05 77.63
CA TRP A 409 19.61 -94.45 78.01
C TRP A 409 19.01 -94.81 79.39
N LEU A 410 18.74 -93.80 80.24
CA LEU A 410 18.17 -93.98 81.58
C LEU A 410 16.68 -94.37 81.54
N CYS A 411 15.95 -94.01 80.47
CA CYS A 411 14.59 -94.49 80.22
C CYS A 411 14.53 -96.02 79.99
N LEU A 412 15.66 -96.66 79.65
CA LEU A 412 15.76 -98.13 79.59
C LEU A 412 15.73 -98.79 80.97
N ILE A 413 16.05 -98.04 82.03
CA ILE A 413 16.14 -98.57 83.41
C ILE A 413 14.80 -98.43 84.14
N ASN A 414 14.07 -97.33 83.92
CA ASN A 414 12.71 -97.16 84.44
C ASN A 414 11.89 -96.27 83.48
N PRO A 415 10.87 -96.83 82.79
CA PRO A 415 10.04 -96.09 81.84
C PRO A 415 9.04 -95.14 82.49
N ASN A 416 9.01 -95.03 83.83
CA ASN A 416 8.11 -94.11 84.55
C ASN A 416 8.80 -92.83 85.02
N PHE A 417 10.04 -92.57 84.61
CA PHE A 417 10.66 -91.28 84.88
C PHE A 417 10.08 -90.19 83.98
N ASN A 418 10.01 -88.96 84.50
CA ASN A 418 9.75 -87.77 83.69
C ASN A 418 11.08 -87.11 83.33
N GLU A 419 11.18 -86.64 82.09
CA GLU A 419 12.32 -85.87 81.60
C GLU A 419 11.99 -84.39 81.71
N CYS A 420 12.83 -83.62 82.41
CA CYS A 420 12.60 -82.19 82.59
C CYS A 420 13.61 -81.39 81.79
N TYR A 421 13.10 -80.59 80.85
CA TYR A 421 13.89 -79.67 80.05
C TYR A 421 13.64 -78.23 80.48
N SER A 422 14.72 -77.47 80.70
CA SER A 422 14.66 -76.04 80.95
C SER A 422 15.31 -75.29 79.78
N TYR A 423 14.68 -74.24 79.27
CA TYR A 423 15.20 -73.45 78.17
C TYR A 423 15.33 -72.00 78.59
N TYR A 424 16.50 -71.41 78.40
CA TYR A 424 16.77 -70.01 78.69
C TYR A 424 16.98 -69.22 77.40
N PHE A 425 16.05 -68.33 77.12
CA PHE A 425 16.13 -67.38 76.02
C PHE A 425 16.69 -66.08 76.56
N THR A 426 17.73 -65.54 75.91
CA THR A 426 18.31 -64.26 76.27
C THR A 426 18.50 -63.39 75.03
N VAL A 427 17.95 -62.19 75.07
CA VAL A 427 18.20 -61.14 74.06
C VAL A 427 18.97 -60.02 74.74
N THR A 428 20.18 -59.75 74.28
CA THR A 428 21.02 -58.68 74.83
C THR A 428 21.28 -57.58 73.81
N ASP A 429 21.06 -56.34 74.24
CA ASP A 429 21.66 -55.14 73.62
C ASP A 429 23.05 -54.93 74.28
N PRO A 430 24.16 -54.87 73.52
CA PRO A 430 25.50 -54.57 74.02
C PRO A 430 25.61 -53.27 74.84
N GLN A 431 24.62 -52.37 74.78
CA GLN A 431 24.58 -51.09 75.50
C GLN A 431 23.48 -51.00 76.58
N GLY A 432 22.79 -52.12 76.88
CA GLY A 432 21.94 -52.25 78.07
C GLY A 432 20.54 -51.62 78.00
N LEU A 433 19.95 -51.47 76.81
CA LEU A 433 18.53 -51.13 76.67
C LEU A 433 17.61 -52.36 76.71
N ASN A 434 16.34 -52.14 77.06
CA ASN A 434 15.31 -53.17 77.08
C ASN A 434 14.89 -53.54 75.65
N VAL A 435 15.19 -54.77 75.23
CA VAL A 435 14.60 -55.40 74.05
C VAL A 435 13.47 -56.30 74.53
N GLU A 436 12.31 -56.25 73.87
CA GLU A 436 11.22 -57.17 74.19
C GLU A 436 11.19 -58.31 73.19
N PHE A 437 10.88 -59.51 73.67
CA PHE A 437 10.65 -60.64 72.78
C PHE A 437 9.52 -61.53 73.30
N ASP A 438 8.90 -62.23 72.36
CA ASP A 438 7.87 -63.23 72.62
C ASP A 438 8.34 -64.61 72.13
N VAL A 439 8.15 -65.65 72.94
CA VAL A 439 8.35 -67.06 72.56
C VAL A 439 7.00 -67.73 72.39
N ILE A 440 6.80 -68.33 71.22
CA ILE A 440 5.52 -68.87 70.75
C ILE A 440 5.70 -70.36 70.43
N PRO A 441 5.20 -71.30 71.26
CA PRO A 441 5.28 -72.73 70.98
C PRO A 441 4.39 -73.13 69.80
N ILE A 442 4.85 -74.07 68.98
CA ILE A 442 4.17 -74.56 67.77
C ILE A 442 3.41 -75.87 68.04
N ASP A 443 3.87 -76.70 68.99
CA ASP A 443 3.45 -78.11 69.12
C ASP A 443 2.46 -78.40 70.28
N LEU A 444 1.62 -77.43 70.67
CA LEU A 444 0.59 -77.64 71.70
C LEU A 444 -0.60 -78.48 71.18
N TYR A 445 -0.50 -79.81 71.34
CA TYR A 445 -1.57 -80.82 71.23
C TYR A 445 -2.43 -80.79 69.95
N ALA A 446 -2.04 -81.66 69.01
CA ALA A 446 -2.89 -82.32 68.02
C ALA A 446 -3.49 -81.50 66.85
N THR A 447 -3.06 -81.94 65.67
CA THR A 447 -3.78 -81.96 64.39
C THR A 447 -4.23 -80.63 63.78
N ASP A 448 -3.47 -80.27 62.73
CA ASP A 448 -3.90 -79.53 61.55
C ASP A 448 -3.89 -78.00 61.59
N HIS A 449 -2.95 -77.42 62.34
CA HIS A 449 -2.63 -76.01 62.23
C HIS A 449 -1.21 -75.79 61.73
N VAL A 450 -1.13 -75.57 60.41
CA VAL A 450 -0.31 -74.49 59.86
C VAL A 450 -0.73 -73.21 60.58
N ALA A 451 -0.21 -72.99 61.80
CA ALA A 451 -0.39 -71.74 62.52
C ALA A 451 0.46 -70.69 61.81
N GLN A 452 -0.04 -70.23 60.67
CA GLN A 452 0.41 -69.00 60.03
C GLN A 452 0.20 -67.88 61.05
N CYS A 453 1.31 -67.27 61.47
CA CYS A 453 1.40 -66.23 62.48
C CYS A 453 0.31 -65.16 62.39
N THR A 454 -0.81 -65.40 63.06
CA THR A 454 -1.80 -64.38 63.36
C THR A 454 -2.40 -64.69 64.72
N SER A 455 -2.15 -63.80 65.68
CA SER A 455 -2.99 -63.58 66.86
C SER A 455 -3.26 -64.80 67.74
N ALA A 456 -2.23 -65.45 68.29
CA ALA A 456 -2.44 -66.17 69.54
C ALA A 456 -2.79 -65.14 70.61
N SER A 457 -4.05 -65.10 71.02
CA SER A 457 -4.48 -64.42 72.25
C SER A 457 -3.48 -64.75 73.35
N TYR A 458 -2.96 -63.76 74.08
CA TYR A 458 -1.90 -63.81 75.11
C TYR A 458 -1.81 -65.05 76.03
N ALA A 459 -2.84 -65.89 76.07
CA ALA A 459 -2.93 -67.13 76.84
C ALA A 459 -1.92 -68.24 76.43
N SER A 460 -1.19 -68.13 75.32
CA SER A 460 -0.23 -69.18 74.89
C SER A 460 1.15 -68.67 74.44
N MET A 461 1.51 -67.42 74.78
CA MET A 461 2.81 -66.84 74.46
C MET A 461 3.55 -66.50 75.76
N TYR A 462 4.86 -66.70 75.76
CA TYR A 462 5.72 -66.28 76.87
C TYR A 462 6.45 -64.99 76.47
N HIS A 463 6.27 -63.92 77.25
CA HIS A 463 6.78 -62.59 76.95
C HIS A 463 7.88 -62.21 77.92
N SER A 464 8.92 -61.53 77.43
CA SER A 464 9.96 -60.93 78.26
C SER A 464 10.19 -59.47 77.88
N THR A 465 10.18 -58.59 78.88
CA THR A 465 10.50 -57.15 78.75
C THR A 465 11.95 -56.82 79.11
N ASN A 466 12.65 -57.76 79.74
CA ASN A 466 13.98 -57.58 80.32
C ASN A 466 15.07 -58.35 79.56
N GLY A 467 14.73 -58.96 78.41
CA GLY A 467 15.67 -59.71 77.60
C GLY A 467 16.02 -61.09 78.14
N LEU A 468 15.30 -61.63 79.14
CA LEU A 468 15.48 -62.99 79.65
C LEU A 468 14.14 -63.72 79.83
N LEU A 469 14.06 -64.97 79.41
CA LEU A 469 12.91 -65.84 79.63
C LEU A 469 13.35 -67.27 79.89
N ALA A 470 12.74 -67.93 80.90
CA ALA A 470 12.98 -69.33 81.23
C ALA A 470 11.69 -70.14 81.05
N LEU A 471 11.75 -71.25 80.29
CA LEU A 471 10.64 -72.18 80.07
C LEU A 471 11.02 -73.56 80.58
N ASN A 472 10.11 -74.24 81.29
CA ASN A 472 10.28 -75.62 81.72
C ASN A 472 9.27 -76.52 80.99
N TYR A 473 9.70 -77.72 80.63
CA TYR A 473 8.90 -78.68 79.87
C TYR A 473 9.02 -80.09 80.45
N ASP A 474 7.87 -80.79 80.53
CA ASP A 474 7.71 -82.18 80.97
C ASP A 474 7.69 -83.14 79.76
N GLY A 475 8.80 -83.84 79.52
CA GLY A 475 8.92 -84.95 78.58
C GLY A 475 8.57 -86.32 79.18
N ARG A 476 8.28 -87.29 78.33
CA ARG A 476 7.94 -88.68 78.66
C ARG A 476 8.92 -89.65 78.02
N CYS A 477 9.53 -90.47 78.88
CA CYS A 477 10.39 -91.56 78.45
C CYS A 477 9.78 -92.45 77.35
N GLY A 478 10.43 -92.47 76.19
CA GLY A 478 10.15 -93.39 75.08
C GLY A 478 9.18 -92.87 74.02
N ASP A 479 8.66 -91.64 74.18
CA ASP A 479 8.11 -90.85 73.09
C ASP A 479 9.25 -89.99 72.46
N ASP A 480 8.99 -89.38 71.31
CA ASP A 480 9.90 -88.42 70.67
C ASP A 480 9.29 -87.05 70.89
N ASP A 481 9.73 -86.37 71.94
CA ASP A 481 9.22 -85.09 72.40
C ASP A 481 9.98 -83.94 71.74
N ASP A 482 10.08 -83.91 70.41
CA ASP A 482 10.61 -82.77 69.66
C ASP A 482 9.74 -81.51 69.85
N TRP A 483 10.36 -80.34 70.06
CA TRP A 483 9.65 -79.07 70.30
C TRP A 483 10.03 -77.99 69.31
N ARG A 484 9.04 -77.30 68.75
CA ARG A 484 9.27 -76.14 67.88
C ARG A 484 8.68 -74.85 68.45
N PHE A 485 9.43 -73.76 68.26
CA PHE A 485 9.06 -72.42 68.72
C PHE A 485 9.29 -71.38 67.64
N TYR A 486 8.50 -70.31 67.66
CA TYR A 486 8.87 -69.03 67.05
C TYR A 486 9.31 -68.05 68.13
N ILE A 487 10.39 -67.32 67.87
CA ILE A 487 10.81 -66.18 68.68
C ILE A 487 10.59 -64.91 67.87
N LYS A 488 9.78 -64.00 68.41
CA LYS A 488 9.52 -62.69 67.85
C LYS A 488 10.28 -61.64 68.64
N VAL A 489 11.19 -60.90 68.02
CA VAL A 489 12.00 -59.85 68.66
C VAL A 489 11.57 -58.48 68.17
N ARG A 490 11.49 -57.49 69.07
CA ARG A 490 11.16 -56.10 68.74
C ARG A 490 11.83 -55.11 69.68
N ALA A 491 12.13 -53.91 69.18
CA ALA A 491 12.61 -52.82 70.02
C ALA A 491 11.50 -52.26 70.93
N ASN A 492 11.84 -51.95 72.19
CA ASN A 492 10.93 -51.33 73.17
C ASN A 492 10.92 -49.79 73.08
N THR A 493 11.51 -49.20 72.05
CA THR A 493 11.63 -47.74 71.91
C THR A 493 10.82 -47.24 70.72
N THR A 494 10.14 -46.11 70.90
CA THR A 494 9.53 -45.37 69.79
C THR A 494 10.64 -44.61 69.05
N GLY A 495 11.11 -45.10 67.90
CA GLY A 495 12.09 -44.40 67.07
C GLY A 495 12.91 -45.33 66.17
N VAL A 496 13.70 -44.74 65.28
CA VAL A 496 14.70 -45.44 64.45
C VAL A 496 15.89 -45.84 65.33
N SER A 497 16.33 -47.10 65.30
CA SER A 497 17.43 -47.60 66.13
C SER A 497 18.50 -48.31 65.30
N CYS A 498 19.52 -47.57 64.86
CA CYS A 498 20.66 -48.11 64.10
C CYS A 498 21.62 -49.01 64.93
N ARG A 499 21.09 -49.89 65.82
CA ARG A 499 21.83 -50.65 66.85
C ARG A 499 21.82 -52.16 66.60
N THR A 500 22.88 -52.85 67.03
CA THR A 500 22.96 -54.31 66.98
C THR A 500 22.43 -55.00 68.25
N TYR A 501 21.64 -56.07 68.13
CA TYR A 501 21.23 -56.96 69.24
C TYR A 501 21.72 -58.39 69.02
N THR A 502 21.80 -59.18 70.11
CA THR A 502 22.21 -60.59 70.07
C THR A 502 21.13 -61.46 70.71
N LEU A 503 20.58 -62.41 69.95
CA LEU A 503 19.69 -63.46 70.46
C LEU A 503 20.51 -64.71 70.79
N THR A 504 20.37 -65.19 72.02
CA THR A 504 21.00 -66.40 72.54
C THR A 504 19.92 -67.33 73.10
N VAL A 505 20.00 -68.62 72.74
CA VAL A 505 19.15 -69.66 73.33
C VAL A 505 20.04 -70.72 73.94
N ASN A 506 19.90 -70.92 75.25
CA ASN A 506 20.68 -71.86 76.04
C ASN A 506 19.79 -72.98 76.58
N VAL A 507 20.22 -74.22 76.40
CA VAL A 507 19.63 -75.40 77.05
C VAL A 507 20.64 -75.88 78.10
N PRO A 508 20.39 -75.74 79.42
CA PRO A 508 21.17 -76.46 80.41
C PRO A 508 20.84 -77.94 80.33
N VAL A 509 21.81 -78.77 80.71
CA VAL A 509 21.71 -80.23 80.79
C VAL A 509 20.41 -80.64 81.50
N SER A 510 19.67 -81.58 80.91
CA SER A 510 18.41 -82.10 81.47
C SER A 510 18.64 -82.76 82.84
N TYR A 511 17.59 -82.79 83.66
CA TYR A 511 17.60 -83.53 84.92
C TYR A 511 16.40 -84.47 84.97
N ILE A 512 16.65 -85.74 85.25
CA ILE A 512 15.60 -86.75 85.44
C ILE A 512 15.09 -86.69 86.87
N GLN A 513 13.77 -86.65 87.05
CA GLN A 513 13.12 -86.67 88.37
C GLN A 513 12.03 -87.73 88.45
N GLU A 514 11.75 -88.22 89.67
CA GLU A 514 10.63 -89.15 89.93
C GLU A 514 9.26 -88.45 89.99
N GLU A 515 9.24 -87.11 90.12
CA GLU A 515 8.03 -86.28 90.18
C GLU A 515 7.91 -85.40 88.92
N ALA A 516 6.72 -84.85 88.66
CA ALA A 516 6.50 -83.91 87.56
C ALA A 516 7.41 -82.68 87.68
N CYS A 517 7.83 -82.11 86.56
CA CYS A 517 8.71 -80.96 86.52
C CYS A 517 8.10 -79.83 87.34
N THR A 518 8.78 -79.45 88.42
CA THR A 518 8.27 -78.38 89.28
C THR A 518 8.29 -77.06 88.53
N ASP A 519 7.14 -76.40 88.40
CA ASP A 519 7.04 -75.01 87.96
C ASP A 519 7.89 -74.12 88.87
N TYR A 520 9.11 -73.78 88.43
CA TYR A 520 9.83 -72.65 89.03
C TYR A 520 9.16 -71.35 88.57
N PRO A 521 9.00 -70.36 89.48
CA PRO A 521 8.09 -69.26 89.30
C PRO A 521 8.46 -68.41 88.08
N THR A 522 7.44 -68.11 87.28
CA THR A 522 7.39 -66.95 86.39
C THR A 522 7.72 -65.71 87.23
N ASN A 523 8.93 -65.18 87.08
CA ASN A 523 9.24 -63.85 87.60
C ASN A 523 8.82 -62.83 86.54
N ASP A 524 7.97 -61.89 86.99
CA ASP A 524 7.47 -60.67 86.32
C ASP A 524 8.29 -60.11 85.16
#